data_AF-A0A820B5C2-F1
#
_entry.id   AF-A0A820B5C2-F1
#
_cell.length_a   1.000
_cell.length_b   1.000
_cell.length_c   1.000
_cell.angle_alpha   90.00
_cell.angle_beta   90.00
_cell.angle_gamma   90.00
#
_symmetry.space_group_name_H-M   'P 1'
#
loop_
_entity.id
_entity.type
_entity.pdbx_description
1 polymer ?
#
loop_
_entity_poly.entity_id
_entity_poly.type
_entity_poly.pdbx_seq_one_letter_code
_entity_poly.pdbx_strand_id
1 'polypeptide(L)'
;GFLPVVIASSFSMLAYHNVRHIVRRQLPIVRRKLDKQITAMVLMRVIAYVCLASPYNAYRIYAINYPVSRSMPVAYAVGRLIQAILLSIFITNYTINFYIFIIFSSRFRRQVKLVLVKKCWEQWKYWCCHINNQIEPVNSETRNSQIESEENV
;
A
#
# COMPACT_ATOMS: atom_id res chain seq x y z
N GLY A 1 -13.15 17.62 -17.35
CA GLY A 1 -13.80 18.65 -16.50
C GLY A 1 -12.87 18.97 -15.35
N PHE A 2 -12.47 20.23 -15.19
CA PHE A 2 -11.59 20.72 -14.11
C PHE A 2 -12.34 20.98 -12.79
N LEU A 3 -13.64 21.23 -12.89
CA LEU A 3 -14.54 21.56 -11.79
C LEU A 3 -14.45 20.58 -10.57
N PRO A 4 -14.49 19.25 -10.73
CA PRO A 4 -14.37 18.33 -9.59
C PRO A 4 -12.99 18.40 -8.90
N VAL A 5 -11.92 18.72 -9.63
CA VAL A 5 -10.57 18.85 -9.07
C VAL A 5 -10.48 20.10 -8.19
N VAL A 6 -11.04 21.21 -8.66
CA VAL A 6 -11.08 22.48 -7.92
C VAL A 6 -11.94 22.35 -6.67
N ILE A 7 -13.13 21.73 -6.78
CA ILE A 7 -14.02 21.49 -5.63
C ILE A 7 -13.34 20.57 -4.61
N ALA A 8 -12.75 19.45 -5.05
CA ALA A 8 -12.08 18.51 -4.15
C ALA A 8 -10.89 19.15 -3.43
N SER A 9 -10.08 19.94 -4.15
CA SER A 9 -8.95 20.66 -3.56
C SER A 9 -9.40 21.68 -2.52
N SER A 10 -10.41 22.50 -2.86
CA SER A 10 -10.97 23.52 -1.98
C SER A 10 -11.58 22.90 -0.72
N PHE A 11 -12.39 21.84 -0.87
CA PHE A 11 -12.97 21.11 0.26
C PHE A 11 -11.90 20.47 1.15
N SER A 12 -10.83 19.94 0.57
CA SER A 12 -9.73 19.32 1.34
C SER A 12 -8.95 20.36 2.13
N MET A 13 -8.71 21.53 1.53
CA MET A 13 -8.05 22.65 2.19
C MET A 13 -8.93 23.24 3.31
N LEU A 14 -10.22 23.42 3.07
CA LEU A 14 -11.19 23.83 4.11
C LEU A 14 -11.28 22.80 5.23
N ALA A 15 -11.36 21.50 4.92
CA ALA A 15 -11.38 20.43 5.91
C ALA A 15 -10.11 20.45 6.77
N TYR A 16 -8.94 20.68 6.18
CA TYR A 16 -7.69 20.82 6.92
C TYR A 16 -7.70 22.03 7.85
N HIS A 17 -8.17 23.19 7.37
CA HIS A 17 -8.29 24.41 8.18
C HIS A 17 -9.26 24.24 9.34
N ASN A 18 -10.43 23.65 9.10
CA ASN A 18 -11.46 23.41 10.11
C ASN A 18 -10.98 22.43 11.17
N VAL A 19 -10.32 21.34 10.78
CA VAL A 19 -9.74 20.38 11.73
C VAL A 19 -8.65 21.04 12.57
N ARG A 20 -7.78 21.86 11.98
CA ARG A 20 -6.74 22.59 12.74
C ARG A 20 -7.34 23.59 13.75
N HIS A 21 -8.48 24.19 13.41
CA HIS A 21 -9.17 25.14 14.27
C HIS A 21 -9.93 24.47 15.42
N ILE A 22 -10.71 23.41 15.15
CA ILE A 22 -11.46 22.63 16.16
C ILE A 22 -10.52 22.01 17.20
N VAL A 23 -9.35 21.56 16.75
CA VAL A 23 -8.30 20.97 17.57
C VAL A 23 -7.79 21.89 18.69
N ARG A 24 -8.02 23.21 18.62
CA ARG A 24 -7.66 24.16 19.69
C ARG A 24 -8.68 24.22 20.85
N ARG A 25 -9.90 23.71 20.70
CA ARG A 25 -11.01 23.90 21.68
C ARG A 25 -11.53 22.60 22.32
N GLN A 26 -10.70 21.87 23.08
CA GLN A 26 -11.16 20.85 24.06
C GLN A 26 -11.67 19.50 23.51
N LEU A 27 -10.79 18.66 22.95
CA LEU A 27 -11.08 17.23 22.74
C LEU A 27 -10.02 16.33 23.40
N PRO A 28 -10.43 15.20 24.00
CA PRO A 28 -9.51 14.28 24.68
C PRO A 28 -8.39 13.81 23.74
N ILE A 29 -7.16 13.80 24.27
CA ILE A 29 -5.88 13.63 23.53
C ILE A 29 -5.86 12.38 22.63
N VAL A 30 -6.59 11.32 23.00
CA VAL A 30 -6.65 10.05 22.26
C VAL A 30 -7.46 10.16 20.96
N ARG A 31 -8.60 10.87 20.96
CA ARG A 31 -9.41 11.07 19.73
C ARG A 31 -8.72 12.02 18.74
N ARG A 32 -8.03 13.04 19.25
CA ARG A 32 -7.30 14.04 18.46
C ARG A 32 -6.24 13.45 17.51
N LYS A 33 -5.53 12.39 17.93
CA LYS A 33 -4.51 11.75 17.08
C LYS A 33 -5.14 10.97 15.92
N LEU A 34 -6.30 10.36 16.14
CA LEU A 34 -7.01 9.59 15.12
C LEU A 34 -7.59 10.53 14.04
N ASP A 35 -8.26 11.61 14.44
CA ASP A 35 -8.85 12.56 13.49
C ASP A 35 -7.79 13.26 12.67
N LYS A 36 -6.69 13.71 13.30
CA LYS A 36 -5.55 14.33 12.60
C LYS A 36 -4.94 13.38 11.55
N GLN A 37 -4.89 12.08 11.85
CA GLN A 37 -4.38 11.06 10.95
C GLN A 37 -5.32 10.83 9.76
N ILE A 38 -6.62 10.76 10.00
CA ILE A 38 -7.63 10.61 8.94
C ILE A 38 -7.64 11.83 8.03
N THR A 39 -7.63 13.05 8.58
CA THR A 39 -7.61 14.27 7.76
C THR A 39 -6.32 14.41 6.96
N ALA A 40 -5.16 14.10 7.54
CA ALA A 40 -3.89 14.11 6.80
C ALA A 40 -3.89 13.07 5.68
N MET A 41 -4.46 11.88 5.91
CA MET A 41 -4.60 10.84 4.90
C MET A 41 -5.49 11.30 3.73
N VAL A 42 -6.63 11.93 4.03
CA VAL A 42 -7.55 12.45 3.01
C VAL A 42 -6.90 13.58 2.21
N LEU A 43 -6.18 14.49 2.87
CA LEU A 43 -5.47 15.58 2.20
C LEU A 43 -4.41 15.03 1.23
N MET A 44 -3.58 14.10 1.67
CA MET A 44 -2.56 13.46 0.81
C MET A 44 -3.19 12.72 -0.36
N ARG A 45 -4.33 12.05 -0.14
CA ARG A 45 -5.10 11.39 -1.20
C ARG A 45 -5.57 12.38 -2.24
N VAL A 46 -6.10 13.53 -1.82
CA VAL A 46 -6.59 14.55 -2.76
C VAL A 46 -5.42 15.17 -3.53
N ILE A 47 -4.29 15.46 -2.88
CA ILE A 47 -3.10 15.96 -3.55
C ILE A 47 -2.59 14.95 -4.59
N ALA A 48 -2.43 13.68 -4.21
CA ALA A 48 -2.02 12.62 -5.14
C ALA A 48 -3.01 12.48 -6.31
N TYR A 49 -4.32 12.56 -6.02
CA TYR A 49 -5.34 12.51 -7.05
C TYR A 49 -5.22 13.67 -8.04
N VAL A 50 -5.04 14.90 -7.55
CA VAL A 50 -4.86 16.09 -8.38
C VAL A 50 -3.60 15.94 -9.24
N CYS A 51 -2.46 15.57 -8.66
CA CYS A 51 -1.19 15.42 -9.38
C CYS A 51 -1.27 14.36 -10.50
N LEU A 52 -1.91 13.21 -10.24
CA LEU A 52 -1.98 12.10 -11.20
C LEU A 52 -3.11 12.26 -12.22
N ALA A 53 -4.23 12.87 -11.84
CA ALA A 53 -5.37 13.07 -12.75
C ALA A 53 -5.19 14.30 -13.65
N SER A 54 -4.43 15.32 -13.22
CA SER A 54 -4.17 16.53 -14.01
C SER A 54 -3.60 16.26 -15.41
N PRO A 55 -2.48 15.49 -15.58
CA PRO A 55 -1.88 15.30 -16.90
C PRO A 55 -2.81 14.55 -17.87
N TYR A 56 -3.58 13.57 -17.40
CA TYR A 56 -4.57 12.87 -18.23
C TYR A 56 -5.71 13.79 -18.68
N ASN A 57 -6.22 14.64 -17.78
CA ASN A 57 -7.27 15.60 -18.13
C ASN A 57 -6.77 16.66 -19.12
N ALA A 58 -5.54 17.17 -18.93
CA ALA A 58 -4.92 18.11 -19.85
C ALA A 58 -4.75 17.50 -21.25
N TYR A 59 -4.24 16.26 -21.33
CA TYR A 59 -4.11 15.54 -22.60
C TYR A 59 -5.45 15.32 -23.29
N ARG A 60 -6.51 14.95 -22.56
CA ARG A 60 -7.84 14.79 -23.17
C ARG A 60 -8.38 16.09 -23.74
N ILE A 61 -8.18 17.22 -23.06
CA ILE A 61 -8.58 18.53 -23.58
C ILE A 61 -7.78 18.84 -24.85
N TYR A 62 -6.46 18.63 -24.84
CA TYR A 62 -5.61 18.83 -26.00
C TYR A 62 -6.08 17.98 -27.20
N ALA A 63 -6.34 16.69 -26.99
CA ALA A 63 -6.76 15.77 -28.04
C ALA A 63 -8.12 16.11 -28.67
N ILE A 64 -9.02 16.74 -27.92
CA ILE A 64 -10.32 17.21 -28.43
C ILE A 64 -10.16 18.48 -29.28
N ASN A 65 -9.29 19.41 -28.86
CA ASN A 65 -9.09 20.67 -29.56
C ASN A 65 -8.22 20.52 -30.81
N TYR A 66 -7.29 19.57 -30.81
CA TYR A 66 -6.35 19.32 -31.90
C TYR A 66 -6.45 17.86 -32.38
N PRO A 67 -7.51 17.50 -33.12
CA PRO A 67 -7.66 16.14 -33.62
C PRO A 67 -6.56 15.84 -34.64
N VAL A 68 -5.69 14.88 -34.30
CA VAL A 68 -4.64 14.41 -35.21
C VAL A 68 -5.30 13.65 -36.36
N SER A 69 -5.10 14.13 -37.59
CA SER A 69 -5.62 13.49 -38.80
C SER A 69 -5.01 12.10 -38.97
N ARG A 70 -5.86 11.11 -39.34
CA ARG A 70 -5.43 9.72 -39.59
C ARG A 70 -4.50 9.57 -40.80
N SER A 71 -4.38 10.62 -41.62
CA SER A 71 -3.46 10.68 -42.75
C SER A 71 -1.98 10.65 -42.32
N MET A 72 -1.66 11.00 -41.07
CA MET A 72 -0.30 11.01 -40.54
C MET A 72 -0.11 9.86 -39.53
N PRO A 73 0.35 8.67 -39.96
CA PRO A 73 0.41 7.48 -39.11
C PRO A 73 1.35 7.63 -37.91
N VAL A 74 2.47 8.34 -38.09
CA VAL A 74 3.47 8.54 -37.02
C VAL A 74 2.92 9.38 -35.86
N ALA A 75 2.30 10.53 -36.16
CA ALA A 75 1.71 11.40 -35.14
C ALA A 75 0.58 10.70 -34.38
N TYR A 76 -0.21 9.88 -35.08
CA TYR A 76 -1.27 9.08 -34.48
C TYR A 76 -0.72 8.01 -33.52
N ALA A 77 0.35 7.30 -33.92
CA ALA A 77 0.99 6.29 -33.08
C ALA A 77 1.58 6.89 -31.79
N VAL A 78 2.25 8.05 -31.89
CA VAL A 78 2.78 8.77 -30.72
C VAL A 78 1.66 9.20 -29.77
N GLY A 79 0.57 9.76 -30.30
CA GLY A 79 -0.60 10.12 -29.49
C GLY A 79 -1.20 8.93 -28.73
N ARG A 80 -1.30 7.77 -29.39
CA ARG A 80 -1.77 6.53 -28.74
C ARG A 80 -0.84 6.06 -27.62
N LEU A 81 0.47 6.17 -27.80
CA LEU A 81 1.46 5.79 -26.79
C LEU A 81 1.37 6.72 -25.57
N ILE A 82 1.30 8.04 -25.79
CA ILE A 82 1.11 9.03 -24.72
C ILE A 82 -0.20 8.75 -23.97
N GLN A 83 -1.29 8.47 -24.69
CA GLN A 83 -2.57 8.12 -24.07
C GLN A 83 -2.46 6.88 -23.19
N ALA A 84 -1.76 5.83 -23.64
CA ALA A 84 -1.57 4.60 -22.87
C ALA A 84 -0.77 4.84 -21.59
N ILE A 85 0.31 5.65 -21.66
CA ILE A 85 1.11 6.05 -20.49
C ILE A 85 0.26 6.85 -19.50
N LEU A 86 -0.49 7.85 -19.97
CA LEU A 86 -1.31 8.67 -19.09
C LEU A 86 -2.45 7.88 -18.46
N LEU A 87 -3.01 6.92 -19.19
CA LEU A 87 -4.04 6.02 -18.67
C LEU A 87 -3.48 5.07 -17.61
N SER A 88 -2.27 4.52 -17.80
CA SER A 88 -1.64 3.66 -16.80
C SER A 88 -1.37 4.43 -15.50
N ILE A 89 -0.82 5.64 -15.60
CA ILE A 89 -0.63 6.56 -14.45
C ILE A 89 -1.96 6.86 -13.75
N PHE A 90 -3.03 7.10 -14.52
CA PHE A 90 -4.35 7.35 -13.96
C PHE A 90 -4.91 6.14 -13.21
N ILE A 91 -4.74 4.92 -13.73
CA ILE A 91 -5.17 3.69 -13.06
C ILE A 91 -4.38 3.46 -11.77
N THR A 92 -3.06 3.76 -11.76
CA THR A 92 -2.22 3.64 -10.56
C THR A 92 -2.71 4.51 -9.40
N ASN A 93 -3.45 5.58 -9.67
CA ASN A 93 -4.10 6.39 -8.63
C ASN A 93 -5.03 5.56 -7.71
N TYR A 94 -5.80 4.63 -8.29
CA TYR A 94 -6.67 3.74 -7.51
C TYR A 94 -5.86 2.84 -6.58
N THR A 95 -4.73 2.34 -7.08
CA THR A 95 -3.80 1.51 -6.33
C THR A 95 -3.09 2.29 -5.21
N ILE A 96 -2.69 3.53 -5.46
CA ILE A 96 -2.05 4.41 -4.46
C ILE A 96 -2.96 4.66 -3.26
N ASN A 97 -4.28 4.73 -3.43
CA ASN A 97 -5.21 4.87 -2.30
C ASN A 97 -5.06 3.74 -1.27
N PHE A 98 -4.87 2.51 -1.74
CA PHE A 98 -4.67 1.35 -0.87
C PHE A 98 -3.32 1.42 -0.15
N TYR A 99 -2.25 1.76 -0.87
CA TYR A 99 -0.91 1.88 -0.27
C TYR A 99 -0.80 3.04 0.73
N ILE A 100 -1.39 4.20 0.44
CA ILE A 100 -1.44 5.34 1.37
C ILE A 100 -2.17 4.94 2.65
N PHE A 101 -3.28 4.20 2.56
CA PHE A 101 -4.00 3.69 3.73
C PHE A 101 -3.11 2.79 4.60
N ILE A 102 -2.40 1.84 3.99
CA ILE A 102 -1.50 0.92 4.69
C ILE A 102 -0.34 1.68 5.35
N ILE A 103 0.28 2.63 4.65
CA ILE A 103 1.44 3.38 5.15
C ILE A 103 1.02 4.32 6.28
N PHE A 104 -0.07 5.06 6.14
CA PHE A 104 -0.45 6.05 7.13
C PHE A 104 -1.10 5.43 8.37
N SER A 105 -1.83 4.32 8.25
CA SER A 105 -2.49 3.69 9.39
C SER A 105 -1.47 2.98 10.30
N SER A 106 -0.90 3.73 11.25
CA SER A 106 0.00 3.23 12.30
C SER A 106 -0.63 2.09 13.11
N ARG A 107 -1.95 2.15 13.36
CA ARG A 107 -2.69 1.07 14.03
C ARG A 107 -2.79 -0.18 13.15
N PHE A 108 -3.09 -0.01 11.86
CA PHE A 108 -3.12 -1.13 10.92
C PHE A 108 -1.75 -1.78 10.78
N ARG A 109 -0.66 -0.99 10.66
CA ARG A 109 0.71 -1.54 10.63
C ARG A 109 1.05 -2.34 11.87
N ARG A 110 0.64 -1.89 13.06
CA ARG A 110 0.82 -2.65 14.30
C ARG A 110 0.00 -3.94 14.30
N GLN A 111 -1.26 -3.90 13.91
CA GLN A 111 -2.09 -5.11 13.85
C GLN A 111 -1.59 -6.10 12.80
N VAL A 112 -1.20 -5.64 11.62
CA VAL A 112 -0.60 -6.48 10.56
C VAL A 112 0.71 -7.10 11.04
N LYS A 113 1.59 -6.32 11.70
CA LYS A 113 2.81 -6.87 12.30
C LYS A 113 2.49 -7.95 13.32
N LEU A 114 1.51 -7.74 14.21
CA LEU A 114 1.12 -8.73 15.21
C LEU A 114 0.56 -10.01 14.55
N VAL A 115 -0.28 -9.87 13.53
CA VAL A 115 -0.85 -11.01 12.80
C VAL A 115 0.24 -11.78 12.04
N LEU A 116 1.16 -11.08 11.38
CA LEU A 116 2.27 -11.69 10.65
C LEU A 116 3.26 -12.38 11.60
N VAL A 117 3.65 -11.73 12.68
CA VAL A 117 4.53 -12.32 13.71
C VAL A 117 3.86 -13.56 14.32
N LYS A 118 2.56 -13.49 14.63
CA LYS A 118 1.83 -14.65 15.13
C LYS A 118 1.82 -15.80 14.13
N LYS A 119 1.47 -15.55 12.86
CA LYS A 119 1.51 -16.61 11.82
C LYS A 119 2.91 -17.19 11.61
N CYS A 120 3.92 -16.33 11.60
CA CYS A 120 5.31 -16.75 11.42
C CYS A 120 5.80 -17.57 12.61
N TRP A 121 5.41 -17.20 13.83
CA TRP A 121 5.70 -17.96 15.04
C TRP A 121 5.02 -19.33 15.04
N GLU A 122 3.74 -19.42 14.65
CA GLU A 122 3.04 -20.71 14.55
C GLU A 122 3.70 -21.63 13.50
N GLN A 123 4.08 -21.07 12.34
CA GLN A 123 4.82 -21.86 11.33
C GLN A 123 6.19 -22.29 11.81
N TRP A 124 6.93 -21.41 12.49
CA TRP A 124 8.23 -21.74 13.07
C TRP A 124 8.11 -22.87 14.09
N LYS A 125 7.12 -22.79 14.98
CA LYS A 125 6.84 -23.82 15.99
C LYS A 125 6.53 -25.18 15.33
N TYR A 126 5.73 -25.18 14.27
CA TYR A 126 5.43 -26.38 13.51
C TYR A 126 6.68 -26.99 12.87
N TRP A 127 7.52 -26.16 12.26
CA TRP A 127 8.77 -26.59 11.63
C TRP A 127 9.77 -27.16 12.66
N CYS A 128 9.93 -26.52 13.82
CA CYS A 128 10.79 -27.02 14.90
C CYS A 128 10.31 -28.38 15.45
N CYS A 129 9.00 -28.55 15.67
CA CYS A 129 8.46 -29.86 16.08
C CYS A 129 8.73 -30.95 15.03
N HIS A 130 8.59 -30.61 13.75
CA HIS A 130 8.86 -31.56 12.68
C HIS A 130 10.33 -31.97 12.65
N ILE A 131 11.28 -31.05 12.84
CA ILE A 131 12.71 -31.38 12.87
C ILE A 131 13.06 -32.22 14.10
N ASN A 132 12.52 -31.91 15.28
CA ASN A 132 12.83 -32.66 16.49
C ASN A 132 12.39 -34.14 16.37
N ASN A 133 11.21 -34.40 15.79
CA ASN A 133 10.73 -35.77 15.56
C ASN A 133 11.57 -36.56 14.54
N GLN A 134 12.29 -35.89 13.64
CA GLN A 134 13.19 -36.55 12.68
C GLN A 134 14.57 -36.88 13.27
N ILE A 135 14.99 -36.19 14.34
CA ILE A 135 16.32 -36.37 14.96
C ILE A 135 16.31 -37.48 16.03
N GLU A 136 15.19 -37.67 16.74
CA GLU A 136 15.04 -38.74 17.74
C GLU A 136 15.38 -40.16 17.22
N PRO A 137 14.92 -40.64 16.04
CA PRO A 137 15.20 -42.01 15.60
C PRO A 137 16.69 -42.24 15.28
N VAL A 138 17.38 -41.24 14.70
CA VAL A 138 18.79 -41.33 14.34
C VAL A 138 19.69 -41.45 15.58
N ASN A 139 19.36 -40.71 16.64
CA ASN A 139 20.12 -40.78 17.90
C ASN A 139 19.90 -42.09 18.64
N SER A 140 18.72 -42.71 18.54
CA SER A 140 18.49 -44.04 19.11
C SER A 140 19.25 -45.15 18.39
N GLU A 141 19.33 -45.13 17.06
CA GLU A 141 20.08 -46.14 16.29
C GLU A 141 21.59 -46.03 16.55
N THR A 142 22.12 -44.80 16.65
CA THR A 142 23.56 -44.56 16.90
C THR A 142 23.97 -44.97 18.32
N ARG A 143 23.08 -44.80 19.31
CA ARG A 143 23.37 -45.23 20.69
C ARG A 143 23.36 -46.75 20.82
N ASN A 144 22.45 -47.44 20.15
CA ASN A 144 22.37 -48.91 20.21
C ASN A 144 23.60 -49.58 19.57
N SER A 145 24.11 -49.03 18.46
CA SER A 145 25.31 -49.56 17.81
C SER A 145 26.61 -49.36 18.62
N GLN A 146 26.70 -48.30 19.44
CA GLN A 146 27.82 -48.13 20.36
C GLN A 146 27.81 -49.15 21.50
N ILE A 147 26.64 -49.43 22.09
CA ILE A 147 26.51 -50.40 23.18
C ILE A 147 26.89 -51.82 22.71
N GLU A 148 26.47 -52.24 21.52
CA GLU A 148 26.86 -53.53 20.94
C GLU A 148 28.37 -53.65 20.68
N SER A 149 29.07 -52.54 20.42
CA SER A 149 30.52 -52.55 20.22
C SER A 149 31.33 -52.66 21.51
N GLU A 150 30.80 -52.18 22.65
CA GLU A 150 31.46 -52.31 23.96
C GLU A 150 31.29 -53.71 24.57
N GLU A 151 30.19 -54.41 24.27
CA GLU A 151 29.94 -55.76 24.81
C GLU A 151 30.80 -56.85 24.13
N ASN A 152 31.38 -56.55 22.97
CA ASN A 152 32.20 -57.48 22.18
C ASN A 152 33.73 -57.31 22.38
N VAL A 153 34.17 -56.47 23.32
CA VAL A 153 35.58 -56.24 23.69
C VAL A 153 35.85 -56.80 25.08
#